data_AF-A0A0K0EGJ4-F1
#
_entry.id   AF-A0A0K0EGJ4-F1
#
_cell.length_a   1.000
_cell.length_b   1.000
_cell.length_c   1.000
_cell.angle_alpha   90.00
_cell.angle_beta   90.00
_cell.angle_gamma   90.00
#
_symmetry.space_group_name_H-M   'P 1'
#
loop_
_entity.id
_entity.type
_entity.pdbx_description
1 polymer ?
#
loop_
_entity_poly.entity_id
_entity_poly.type
_entity_poly.pdbx_seq_one_letter_code
_entity_poly.pdbx_strand_id
1 'polypeptide(L)'
;MRLTIISLIYYVYYVIGDFCGENKIPSGIDVDKRGQITLYCSRPTCFKKNYSNCEERALSLSCPSNTTWVGGITNYPPYMRNAFTVNCCEYEQLPMVSELLIESLVVKSGEYFEGEEKEDDYGKYLLSFDLISDISKHFNTNNTIFYKIKVLRFYCDRIVKPIKPQNKWPYFDELDDQSQLK
;
A
#
# COMPACT_ATOMS: atom_id res chain seq x y z
N MET A 1 -12.61 35.32 -16.48
CA MET A 1 -11.95 35.18 -15.16
C MET A 1 -12.58 34.10 -14.27
N ARG A 2 -13.92 34.00 -14.13
CA ARG A 2 -14.54 32.91 -13.33
C ARG A 2 -14.38 31.51 -13.96
N LEU A 3 -14.60 31.36 -15.27
CA LEU A 3 -14.41 30.06 -15.95
C LEU A 3 -12.95 29.57 -15.93
N THR A 4 -11.98 30.48 -16.03
CA THR A 4 -10.56 30.13 -16.02
C THR A 4 -10.12 29.60 -14.66
N ILE A 5 -10.63 30.18 -13.55
CA ILE A 5 -10.34 29.67 -12.19
C ILE A 5 -10.94 28.27 -11.99
N ILE A 6 -12.18 28.03 -12.43
CA ILE A 6 -12.83 26.71 -12.33
C ILE A 6 -12.03 25.66 -13.13
N SER A 7 -11.59 26.00 -14.34
CA SER A 7 -10.75 25.11 -15.15
C SER A 7 -9.39 24.83 -14.53
N LEU A 8 -8.78 25.81 -13.86
CA LEU A 8 -7.47 25.66 -13.20
C LEU A 8 -7.59 24.80 -11.94
N ILE A 9 -8.66 25.00 -11.15
CA ILE A 9 -9.01 24.16 -10.00
C ILE A 9 -9.27 22.72 -10.45
N TYR A 10 -10.04 22.51 -11.51
CA TYR A 10 -10.28 21.18 -12.09
C TYR A 10 -8.97 20.51 -12.52
N TYR A 11 -8.04 21.27 -13.12
CA TYR A 11 -6.72 20.75 -13.51
C TYR A 11 -5.86 20.37 -12.30
N VAL A 12 -5.86 21.18 -11.23
CA VAL A 12 -5.12 20.91 -9.99
C VAL A 12 -5.67 19.70 -9.24
N TYR A 13 -7.00 19.51 -9.23
CA TYR A 13 -7.64 18.34 -8.60
C TYR A 13 -7.27 17.01 -9.29
N TYR A 14 -6.87 17.03 -10.56
CA TYR A 14 -6.37 15.82 -11.24
C TYR A 14 -4.95 15.42 -10.81
N VAL A 15 -4.17 16.28 -10.14
CA VAL A 15 -2.72 16.07 -9.93
C VAL A 15 -2.39 15.38 -8.60
N ILE A 16 -3.36 14.99 -7.79
CA ILE A 16 -3.06 14.71 -6.37
C ILE A 16 -2.44 13.32 -6.14
N GLY A 17 -2.55 12.37 -7.08
CA GLY A 17 -2.04 11.00 -6.87
C GLY A 17 -2.93 10.16 -5.95
N ASP A 18 -2.75 8.84 -5.99
CA ASP A 18 -3.50 7.89 -5.16
C ASP A 18 -2.58 7.36 -4.06
N PHE A 19 -2.95 7.59 -2.80
CA PHE A 19 -2.18 7.14 -1.64
C PHE A 19 -3.06 6.31 -0.71
N CYS A 20 -2.54 5.19 -0.22
CA CYS A 20 -3.24 4.33 0.73
C CYS A 20 -3.36 4.99 2.11
N GLY A 21 -2.38 5.83 2.47
CA GLY A 21 -2.30 6.43 3.80
C GLY A 21 -1.95 5.39 4.89
N GLU A 22 -2.10 5.79 6.14
CA GLU A 22 -1.65 4.98 7.28
C GLU A 22 -2.48 3.70 7.49
N ASN A 23 -1.79 2.60 7.80
CA ASN A 23 -2.37 1.29 8.12
C ASN A 23 -3.23 0.68 6.99
N LYS A 24 -3.07 1.14 5.76
CA LYS A 24 -3.63 0.50 4.56
C LYS A 24 -2.49 -0.01 3.69
N ILE A 25 -2.79 -1.00 2.86
CA ILE A 25 -1.82 -1.62 1.95
C ILE A 25 -2.32 -1.52 0.50
N PRO A 26 -1.42 -1.55 -0.49
CA PRO A 26 -1.78 -1.57 -1.91
C PRO A 26 -2.24 -2.98 -2.33
N SER A 27 -3.55 -3.25 -2.31
CA SER A 27 -4.09 -4.58 -2.59
C SER A 27 -4.35 -4.84 -4.07
N GLY A 28 -4.42 -3.80 -4.90
CA GLY A 28 -4.75 -3.97 -6.31
C GLY A 28 -4.46 -2.74 -7.15
N ILE A 29 -4.47 -2.94 -8.47
CA ILE A 29 -4.38 -1.87 -9.46
C ILE A 29 -5.35 -2.15 -10.61
N ASP A 30 -5.86 -1.09 -11.23
CA ASP A 30 -6.52 -1.16 -12.53
C ASP A 30 -5.81 -0.24 -13.51
N VAL A 31 -5.64 -0.69 -14.75
CA VAL A 31 -5.06 0.09 -15.82
C VAL A 31 -6.13 0.27 -16.89
N ASP A 32 -6.58 1.50 -17.07
CA ASP A 32 -7.62 1.78 -18.06
C ASP A 32 -7.12 1.58 -19.50
N LYS A 33 -8.04 1.70 -20.47
CA LYS A 33 -7.72 1.57 -21.91
C LYS A 33 -6.73 2.62 -22.43
N ARG A 34 -6.50 3.72 -21.69
CA ARG A 34 -5.56 4.80 -22.02
C ARG A 34 -4.20 4.59 -21.35
N GLY A 35 -4.05 3.57 -20.50
CA GLY A 35 -2.85 3.29 -19.72
C GLY A 35 -2.77 4.07 -18.41
N GLN A 36 -3.85 4.73 -18.00
CA GLN A 36 -3.95 5.39 -16.70
C GLN A 36 -4.10 4.30 -15.63
N ILE A 37 -3.21 4.33 -14.66
CA ILE A 37 -3.24 3.42 -13.51
C ILE A 37 -4.02 4.06 -12.37
N THR A 38 -4.79 3.25 -11.67
CA THR A 38 -5.48 3.56 -10.40
C THR A 38 -5.01 2.56 -9.34
N LEU A 39 -4.74 3.04 -8.13
CA LEU A 39 -4.30 2.19 -7.01
C LEU A 39 -5.46 1.90 -6.04
N TYR A 40 -5.69 0.63 -5.74
CA TYR A 40 -6.67 0.20 -4.74
C TYR A 40 -5.98 -0.19 -3.44
N CYS A 41 -6.56 0.26 -2.33
CA CYS A 41 -5.99 0.07 -1.00
C CYS A 41 -6.99 -0.64 -0.08
N SER A 42 -6.53 -1.67 0.63
CA SER A 42 -7.31 -2.37 1.64
C SER A 42 -6.76 -2.12 3.04
N ARG A 43 -7.53 -2.50 4.07
CA ARG A 43 -7.14 -2.41 5.48
C ARG A 43 -7.25 -3.77 6.16
N PRO A 44 -6.23 -4.65 6.02
CA PRO A 44 -6.24 -5.97 6.64
C PRO A 44 -6.44 -5.90 8.16
N THR A 45 -7.32 -6.74 8.68
CA THR A 45 -7.72 -6.72 10.11
C THR A 45 -6.52 -6.93 11.04
N CYS A 46 -5.61 -7.84 10.69
CA CYS A 46 -4.41 -8.17 11.46
C CYS A 46 -3.34 -7.06 11.42
N PHE A 47 -3.39 -6.17 10.42
CA PHE A 47 -2.43 -5.07 10.24
C PHE A 47 -2.94 -3.72 10.80
N LYS A 48 -4.20 -3.63 11.24
CA LYS A 48 -4.84 -2.38 11.69
C LYS A 48 -4.09 -1.59 12.77
N LYS A 49 -3.26 -2.27 13.58
CA LYS A 49 -2.50 -1.69 14.70
C LYS A 49 -0.99 -1.59 14.42
N ASN A 50 -0.55 -1.97 13.23
CA ASN A 50 0.84 -1.90 12.81
C ASN A 50 1.01 -0.69 11.91
N TYR A 51 1.90 0.22 12.31
CA TYR A 51 2.19 1.42 11.53
C TYR A 51 3.37 1.14 10.62
N SER A 52 3.25 1.57 9.37
CA SER A 52 4.35 1.67 8.41
C SER A 52 4.79 3.13 8.31
N ASN A 53 6.08 3.36 8.14
CA ASN A 53 6.61 4.70 7.91
C ASN A 53 6.61 5.00 6.41
N CYS A 54 5.79 5.93 5.94
CA CYS A 54 5.71 6.25 4.52
C CYS A 54 6.41 7.57 4.21
N GLU A 55 7.00 7.66 3.02
CA GLU A 55 7.49 8.92 2.49
C GLU A 55 6.36 9.97 2.47
N GLU A 56 6.69 11.26 2.62
CA GLU A 56 5.67 12.33 2.59
C GLU A 56 5.08 12.53 1.17
N ARG A 57 5.85 12.18 0.13
CA ARG A 57 5.51 12.40 -1.28
C ARG A 57 5.87 11.18 -2.11
N ALA A 58 5.26 11.03 -3.29
CA ALA A 58 5.68 10.06 -4.28
C ALA A 58 6.81 10.66 -5.12
N LEU A 59 8.06 10.27 -4.84
CA LEU A 59 9.25 10.77 -5.53
C LEU A 59 10.13 9.64 -6.09
N SER A 60 9.88 8.41 -5.67
CA SER A 60 10.69 7.24 -5.99
C SER A 60 10.25 6.64 -7.33
N LEU A 61 11.17 6.05 -8.09
CA LEU A 61 10.83 5.36 -9.35
C LEU A 61 10.33 3.92 -9.11
N SER A 62 10.70 3.34 -7.98
CA SER A 62 10.37 2.00 -7.51
C SER A 62 10.60 1.91 -6.00
N CYS A 63 10.10 0.84 -5.35
CA CYS A 63 10.35 0.49 -3.95
C CYS A 63 11.15 -0.81 -3.87
N PRO A 64 12.47 -0.79 -4.11
CA PRO A 64 13.29 -2.00 -4.28
C PRO A 64 13.65 -2.70 -2.97
N SER A 65 13.47 -2.06 -1.81
CA SER A 65 13.85 -2.65 -0.52
C SER A 65 12.94 -3.82 -0.17
N ASN A 66 13.50 -4.86 0.45
CA ASN A 66 12.73 -5.97 1.01
C ASN A 66 11.90 -5.56 2.24
N THR A 67 12.15 -4.38 2.82
CA THR A 67 11.39 -3.80 3.92
C THR A 67 10.30 -2.84 3.47
N THR A 68 10.17 -2.57 2.16
CA THR A 68 9.25 -1.56 1.64
C THR A 68 8.13 -2.12 0.76
N TRP A 69 7.01 -1.40 0.71
CA TRP A 69 5.97 -1.58 -0.28
C TRP A 69 5.48 -0.25 -0.84
N VAL A 70 4.64 -0.29 -1.88
CA VAL A 70 4.06 0.92 -2.47
C VAL A 70 2.96 1.51 -1.57
N GLY A 71 3.17 2.70 -1.03
CA GLY A 71 2.17 3.46 -0.28
C GLY A 71 1.27 4.32 -1.15
N GLY A 72 1.68 4.60 -2.38
CA GLY A 72 0.95 5.47 -3.30
C GLY A 72 1.65 5.67 -4.63
N ILE A 73 0.95 6.32 -5.56
CA ILE A 73 1.39 6.59 -6.93
C ILE A 73 1.01 8.01 -7.35
N THR A 74 1.80 8.60 -8.25
CA THR A 74 1.41 9.84 -8.92
C THR A 74 0.41 9.60 -10.05
N ASN A 75 -0.54 10.52 -10.21
CA ASN A 75 -1.58 10.46 -11.23
C ASN A 75 -1.34 11.49 -12.36
N TYR A 76 -0.19 11.39 -13.03
CA TYR A 76 0.11 12.21 -14.21
C TYR A 76 -0.40 11.56 -15.50
N PRO A 77 -0.62 12.34 -16.58
CA PRO A 77 -0.98 11.80 -17.87
C PRO A 77 -0.07 10.63 -18.29
N PRO A 78 -0.64 9.47 -18.67
CA PRO A 78 0.10 8.22 -18.67
C PRO A 78 1.25 8.21 -19.70
N TYR A 79 1.07 8.94 -20.81
CA TYR A 79 2.07 9.13 -21.87
C TYR A 79 3.31 9.94 -21.46
N MET A 80 3.30 10.63 -20.31
CA MET A 80 4.50 11.28 -19.77
C MET A 80 5.45 10.23 -19.20
N ARG A 81 6.50 9.86 -19.96
CA ARG A 81 7.38 8.72 -19.63
C ARG A 81 7.97 8.79 -18.22
N ASN A 82 8.46 9.96 -17.81
CA ASN A 82 9.22 10.15 -16.57
C ASN A 82 8.40 10.81 -15.45
N ALA A 83 7.08 10.83 -15.56
CA ALA A 83 6.21 11.46 -14.55
C ALA A 83 5.65 10.44 -13.54
N PHE A 84 5.68 9.14 -13.84
CA PHE A 84 5.18 8.13 -12.92
C PHE A 84 6.21 7.86 -11.82
N THR A 85 5.84 8.20 -10.59
CA THR A 85 6.63 7.93 -9.39
C THR A 85 5.72 7.31 -8.33
N VAL A 86 6.36 6.56 -7.43
CA VAL A 86 5.75 5.85 -6.32
C VAL A 86 6.14 6.49 -5.00
N ASN A 87 5.30 6.29 -4.00
CA ASN A 87 5.58 6.55 -2.60
C ASN A 87 5.88 5.22 -1.93
N CYS A 88 6.99 5.12 -1.20
CA CYS A 88 7.34 3.90 -0.50
C CYS A 88 6.98 3.99 0.98
N CYS A 89 6.41 2.91 1.51
CA CYS A 89 6.19 2.70 2.94
C CYS A 89 7.13 1.61 3.43
N GLU A 90 7.79 1.86 4.55
CA GLU A 90 8.70 0.94 5.21
C GLU A 90 8.03 0.24 6.39
N TYR A 91 8.29 -1.06 6.49
CA TYR A 91 7.90 -1.92 7.59
C TYR A 91 9.01 -2.95 7.84
N GLU A 92 9.75 -2.76 8.93
CA GLU A 92 10.98 -3.53 9.22
C GLU A 92 10.76 -5.06 9.24
N GLN A 93 9.61 -5.51 9.74
CA GLN A 93 9.32 -6.96 9.83
C GLN A 93 8.90 -7.57 8.49
N LEU A 94 8.73 -6.79 7.41
CA LEU A 94 8.21 -7.28 6.13
C LEU A 94 8.92 -8.54 5.61
N PRO A 95 10.27 -8.64 5.62
CA PRO A 95 10.96 -9.85 5.15
C PRO A 95 10.68 -11.10 5.99
N MET A 96 10.30 -10.94 7.26
CA MET A 96 10.02 -12.04 8.18
C MET A 96 8.58 -12.52 8.10
N VAL A 97 7.67 -11.60 7.78
CA VAL A 97 6.22 -11.85 7.78
C VAL A 97 5.63 -12.04 6.40
N SER A 98 6.42 -11.87 5.34
CA SER A 98 5.93 -11.99 3.97
C SER A 98 6.79 -12.90 3.10
N GLU A 99 6.18 -13.44 2.06
CA GLU A 99 6.85 -14.23 1.03
C GLU A 99 6.56 -13.66 -0.34
N LEU A 100 7.50 -13.87 -1.26
CA LEU A 100 7.30 -13.51 -2.66
C LEU A 100 6.22 -14.38 -3.29
N LEU A 101 5.14 -13.75 -3.78
CA LEU A 101 4.10 -14.43 -4.53
C LEU A 101 4.35 -14.33 -6.04
N ILE A 102 4.61 -13.12 -6.55
CA ILE A 102 4.89 -12.86 -7.97
C ILE A 102 5.98 -11.80 -8.09
N GLU A 103 7.09 -12.12 -8.77
CA GLU A 103 8.22 -11.17 -8.92
C GLU A 103 7.93 -10.06 -9.92
N SER A 104 7.27 -10.37 -11.04
CA SER A 104 7.03 -9.39 -12.11
C SER A 104 5.78 -9.76 -12.89
N LEU A 105 4.61 -9.42 -12.36
CA LEU A 105 3.35 -9.49 -13.09
C LEU A 105 3.24 -8.30 -14.04
N VAL A 106 2.93 -8.58 -15.31
CA VAL A 106 2.68 -7.53 -16.33
C VAL A 106 1.19 -7.23 -16.37
N VAL A 107 0.82 -5.97 -16.15
CA VAL A 107 -0.56 -5.48 -16.26
C VAL A 107 -0.62 -4.44 -17.38
N LYS A 108 -1.35 -4.75 -18.45
CA LYS A 108 -1.49 -3.92 -19.65
C LYS A 108 -2.73 -3.04 -19.57
N SER A 109 -2.86 -2.11 -20.53
CA SER A 109 -4.07 -1.29 -20.67
C SER A 109 -5.33 -2.15 -20.85
N GLY A 110 -6.34 -1.91 -20.02
CA GLY A 110 -7.57 -2.69 -19.93
C GLY A 110 -7.53 -3.90 -19.01
N GLU A 111 -6.41 -4.12 -18.30
CA GLU A 111 -6.24 -5.20 -17.33
C GLU A 111 -6.16 -4.63 -15.91
N TYR A 112 -6.44 -5.50 -14.94
CA TYR A 112 -6.34 -5.18 -13.52
C TYR A 112 -5.67 -6.33 -12.77
N PHE A 113 -5.19 -6.03 -11.57
CA PHE A 113 -4.73 -7.00 -10.60
C PHE A 113 -5.44 -6.74 -9.27
N GLU A 114 -5.92 -7.81 -8.65
CA GLU A 114 -6.55 -7.78 -7.33
C GLU A 114 -5.92 -8.89 -6.48
N GLY A 115 -5.33 -8.51 -5.36
CA GLY A 115 -4.75 -9.41 -4.38
C GLY A 115 -5.80 -10.12 -3.55
N GLU A 116 -5.47 -11.32 -3.09
CA GLU A 116 -6.38 -12.14 -2.27
C GLU A 116 -6.21 -11.86 -0.78
N GLU A 117 -7.31 -11.96 -0.05
CA GLU A 117 -7.32 -12.17 1.41
C GLU A 117 -7.68 -13.64 1.70
N LYS A 118 -6.91 -14.29 2.58
CA LYS A 118 -7.15 -15.67 3.00
C LYS A 118 -7.54 -15.71 4.46
N GLU A 119 -8.72 -16.22 4.73
CA GLU A 119 -9.24 -16.43 6.07
C GLU A 119 -9.03 -17.89 6.52
N ASP A 120 -9.25 -18.15 7.80
CA ASP A 120 -9.35 -19.50 8.34
C ASP A 120 -10.64 -20.20 7.86
N ASP A 121 -10.73 -21.51 8.09
CA ASP A 121 -11.87 -22.33 7.64
C ASP A 121 -13.24 -21.84 8.15
N TYR A 122 -13.24 -21.03 9.21
CA TYR A 122 -14.44 -20.48 9.83
C TYR A 122 -14.74 -19.03 9.40
N GLY A 123 -13.90 -18.41 8.56
CA GLY A 123 -14.06 -17.02 8.11
C GLY A 123 -13.98 -16.00 9.25
N LYS A 124 -13.25 -16.32 10.32
CA LYS A 124 -13.15 -15.54 11.54
C LYS A 124 -11.84 -14.76 11.63
N TYR A 125 -10.75 -15.32 11.14
CA TYR A 125 -9.43 -14.73 11.24
C TYR A 125 -8.77 -14.65 9.87
N LEU A 126 -8.25 -13.46 9.54
CA LEU A 126 -7.39 -13.28 8.38
C LEU A 126 -6.03 -13.95 8.65
N LEU A 127 -5.68 -14.93 7.82
CA LEU A 127 -4.42 -15.66 7.87
C LEU A 127 -3.34 -14.97 7.03
N SER A 128 -3.69 -14.52 5.83
CA SER A 128 -2.76 -13.81 4.96
C SER A 128 -3.47 -12.90 3.97
N PHE A 129 -2.74 -11.93 3.42
CA PHE A 129 -3.24 -11.05 2.37
C PHE A 129 -2.12 -10.69 1.38
N ASP A 130 -2.49 -10.42 0.14
CA ASP A 130 -1.55 -10.03 -0.90
C ASP A 130 -1.40 -8.51 -0.97
N LEU A 131 -0.16 -8.05 -1.18
CA LEU A 131 0.16 -6.63 -1.32
C LEU A 131 1.18 -6.39 -2.42
N ILE A 132 1.08 -5.22 -3.05
CA ILE A 132 1.99 -4.78 -4.10
C ILE A 132 3.21 -4.09 -3.48
N SER A 133 4.34 -4.78 -3.52
CA SER A 133 5.60 -4.26 -2.98
C SER A 133 6.31 -3.28 -3.90
N ASP A 134 6.16 -3.42 -5.22
CA ASP A 134 6.79 -2.53 -6.19
C ASP A 134 5.94 -2.37 -7.45
N ILE A 135 6.01 -1.21 -8.09
CA ILE A 135 5.34 -0.87 -9.35
C ILE A 135 6.31 -0.08 -10.23
N SER A 136 6.50 -0.51 -11.47
CA SER A 136 7.24 0.24 -12.48
C SER A 136 6.44 0.39 -13.78
N LYS A 137 6.50 1.58 -14.38
CA LYS A 137 5.85 1.89 -15.65
C LYS A 137 6.78 1.67 -16.83
N HIS A 138 6.28 1.02 -17.87
CA HIS A 138 7.02 0.71 -19.08
C HIS A 138 6.20 1.04 -20.33
N PHE A 139 6.90 1.19 -21.44
CA PHE A 139 6.30 1.37 -22.76
C PHE A 139 6.76 0.25 -23.67
N ASN A 140 5.82 -0.34 -24.39
CA ASN A 140 6.11 -1.29 -25.45
C ASN A 140 6.61 -0.56 -26.71
N THR A 141 7.11 -1.31 -27.70
CA THR A 141 7.66 -0.78 -28.96
C THR A 141 6.63 0.04 -29.76
N ASN A 142 5.35 -0.30 -29.64
CA ASN A 142 4.21 0.42 -30.22
C ASN A 142 3.72 1.61 -29.36
N ASN A 143 4.49 2.02 -28.35
CA ASN A 143 4.14 3.06 -27.37
C ASN A 143 2.91 2.77 -26.49
N THR A 144 2.43 1.52 -26.42
CA THR A 144 1.40 1.15 -25.43
C THR A 144 2.02 1.00 -24.05
N ILE A 145 1.27 1.38 -23.02
CA ILE A 145 1.73 1.43 -21.64
C ILE A 145 1.42 0.10 -20.95
N PHE A 146 2.36 -0.39 -20.16
CA PHE A 146 2.14 -1.51 -19.26
C PHE A 146 2.91 -1.28 -17.96
N TYR A 147 2.44 -1.91 -16.89
CA TYR A 147 3.07 -1.85 -15.59
C TYR A 147 3.63 -3.23 -15.26
N LYS A 148 4.76 -3.24 -14.55
CA LYS A 148 5.26 -4.43 -13.88
C LYS A 148 5.06 -4.24 -12.40
N ILE A 149 4.41 -5.21 -11.77
CA ILE A 149 4.18 -5.20 -10.32
C ILE A 149 4.80 -6.42 -9.65
N LYS A 150 5.29 -6.21 -8.43
CA LYS A 150 5.81 -7.25 -7.56
C LYS A 150 4.84 -7.47 -6.40
N VAL A 151 4.38 -8.69 -6.23
CA VAL A 151 3.36 -9.06 -5.24
C VAL A 151 3.97 -9.92 -4.15
N LEU A 152 3.75 -9.53 -2.90
CA LEU A 152 4.09 -10.32 -1.72
C LEU A 152 2.83 -10.83 -1.06
N ARG A 153 2.90 -12.01 -0.43
CA ARG A 153 1.88 -12.51 0.50
C ARG A 153 2.33 -12.27 1.92
N PHE A 154 1.57 -11.47 2.66
CA PHE A 154 1.81 -11.16 4.06
C PHE A 154 1.06 -12.14 4.95
N TYR A 155 1.72 -12.70 5.96
CA TYR A 155 1.20 -13.69 6.89
C TYR A 155 0.98 -13.08 8.27
N CYS A 156 -0.28 -13.10 8.72
CA CYS A 156 -0.71 -12.47 9.97
C CYS A 156 -0.17 -13.18 11.23
N ASP A 157 0.02 -14.49 11.16
CA ASP A 157 0.53 -15.34 12.25
C ASP A 157 2.03 -15.15 12.52
N ARG A 158 2.77 -14.53 11.59
CA ARG A 158 4.21 -14.28 11.69
C ARG A 158 4.56 -12.93 12.34
N ILE A 159 3.58 -12.06 12.56
CA ILE A 159 3.82 -10.73 13.15
C ILE A 159 4.38 -10.88 14.57
N VAL A 160 5.59 -10.36 14.78
CA VAL A 160 6.19 -10.29 16.11
C VAL A 160 5.67 -9.02 16.80
N LYS A 161 4.78 -9.20 17.77
CA LYS A 161 4.31 -8.09 18.59
C LYS A 161 5.46 -7.59 19.46
N PRO A 162 5.70 -6.27 19.56
CA PRO A 162 6.65 -5.77 20.53
C PRO A 162 6.24 -6.25 21.92
N ILE A 163 7.23 -6.65 22.73
CA ILE A 163 7.01 -6.90 24.16
C ILE A 163 6.39 -5.62 24.70
N LYS A 164 5.13 -5.66 25.13
CA LYS A 164 4.55 -4.52 25.86
C LYS A 164 5.51 -4.28 27.02
N PRO A 165 6.13 -3.09 27.15
CA PRO A 165 6.77 -2.79 28.41
C PRO A 165 5.71 -2.99 29.48
N GLN A 166 6.00 -3.81 30.50
CA GLN A 166 5.17 -3.79 31.71
C GLN A 166 5.04 -2.31 32.06
N ASN A 167 3.82 -1.80 32.12
CA ASN A 167 3.57 -0.38 32.32
C ASN A 167 4.16 0.00 33.68
N LYS A 168 5.39 0.49 33.74
CA LYS A 168 5.95 1.15 34.93
C LYS A 168 5.48 2.60 35.05
N TRP A 169 4.37 2.94 34.41
CA TRP A 169 3.74 4.22 34.62
C TRP A 169 2.97 4.11 35.94
N PRO A 170 3.33 4.90 36.97
CA PRO A 170 2.87 4.70 38.35
C PRO A 170 1.35 4.81 38.54
N TYR A 171 0.62 5.29 37.53
CA TYR A 171 -0.84 5.39 37.54
C TYR A 171 -1.56 4.05 37.29
N PHE A 172 -0.90 3.06 36.67
CA PHE A 172 -1.54 1.76 36.41
C PHE A 172 -1.50 0.82 37.62
N ASP A 173 -0.50 0.95 38.49
CA ASP A 173 -0.43 0.17 39.74
C ASP A 173 -1.67 0.44 40.62
N GLU A 174 -2.14 1.70 40.68
CA GLU A 174 -3.34 2.09 41.44
C GLU A 174 -4.65 1.53 40.87
N LEU A 175 -4.73 1.29 39.56
CA LEU A 175 -5.93 0.75 38.90
C LEU A 175 -6.02 -0.77 39.05
N ASP A 176 -4.89 -1.46 39.00
CA ASP A 176 -4.84 -2.91 39.21
C ASP A 176 -5.20 -3.26 40.67
N ASP A 177 -4.73 -2.48 41.65
CA ASP A 177 -5.11 -2.64 43.06
C ASP A 177 -6.61 -2.42 43.30
N GLN A 178 -7.25 -1.47 42.60
CA GLN A 178 -8.69 -1.25 42.71
C GLN A 178 -9.52 -2.34 42.02
N SER A 179 -8.97 -2.99 40.99
CA SER A 179 -9.65 -4.08 40.28
C SER A 179 -9.67 -5.40 41.08
N GLN A 180 -8.71 -5.59 41.98
CA GLN A 180 -8.62 -6.76 42.88
C GLN A 180 -9.56 -6.65 44.09
N LEU A 181 -10.11 -5.45 44.36
CA LEU A 181 -11.00 -5.17 45.50
C LEU A 181 -12.50 -5.27 45.17
N LYS A 182 -12.88 -5.70 43.96
CA LYS A 182 -14.26 -5.99 43.56
C LYS A 182 -14.46 -7.48 43.31
#